data_AF-A0A371D1K2-F1
#
_entry.id   AF-A0A371D1K2-F1
#
_cell.length_a   1.000
_cell.length_b   1.000
_cell.length_c   1.000
_cell.angle_alpha   90.00
_cell.angle_beta   90.00
_cell.angle_gamma   90.00
#
_symmetry.space_group_name_H-M   'P 1'
#
loop_
_entity.id
_entity.type
_entity.pdbx_description
1 polymer ?
#
loop_
_entity_poly.entity_id
_entity_poly.type
_entity_poly.pdbx_seq_one_letter_code
_entity_poly.pdbx_strand_id
1 'polypeptide(L)'
;MDDLESWLSARLDALEQRMTGRIDDLCEKVDDIHVRLSQVEELAMKTHISRAKFDNSRREDLIEVPFPDGTPPWNREVDGPDNTGRVVLPALDTIQAVATLTTAQTYGYFRGYWPGEPLPSVRKDCKRMIFTAIGCRMDGLLVDMD
;
A
#
# COMPACT_ATOMS: atom_id res chain seq x y z
N MET A 1 27.99 60.85 7.16
CA MET A 1 27.16 60.17 6.14
C MET A 1 27.59 58.71 6.09
N ASP A 2 28.89 58.48 5.96
CA ASP A 2 29.55 57.17 5.97
C ASP A 2 29.21 56.25 7.17
N ASP A 3 29.15 56.78 8.40
CA ASP A 3 28.83 55.95 9.59
C ASP A 3 27.41 55.37 9.55
N LEU A 4 26.46 56.12 8.98
CA LEU A 4 25.07 55.68 8.85
C LEU A 4 24.93 54.61 7.76
N GLU A 5 25.63 54.79 6.63
CA GLU A 5 25.67 53.81 5.55
C GLU A 5 26.33 52.50 6.01
N SER A 6 27.44 52.61 6.75
CA SER A 6 28.12 51.46 7.35
C SER A 6 27.20 50.70 8.34
N TRP A 7 26.49 51.43 9.21
CA TRP A 7 25.55 50.81 10.15
C TRP A 7 24.36 50.13 9.46
N LEU A 8 23.79 50.75 8.42
CA LEU A 8 22.70 50.19 7.64
C LEU A 8 23.14 48.91 6.92
N SER A 9 24.33 48.91 6.31
CA SER A 9 24.90 47.73 5.66
C SER A 9 25.04 46.58 6.64
N ALA A 10 25.69 46.82 7.80
CA ALA A 10 25.87 45.79 8.82
C ALA A 10 24.54 45.24 9.35
N ARG A 11 23.51 46.09 9.44
CA ARG A 11 22.18 45.66 9.87
C ARG A 11 21.47 44.82 8.83
N LEU A 12 21.64 45.12 7.54
CA LEU A 12 21.12 44.33 6.43
C LEU A 12 21.81 42.97 6.36
N ASP A 13 23.14 42.93 6.46
CA ASP A 13 23.92 41.68 6.46
C ASP A 13 23.49 40.75 7.61
N ALA A 14 23.32 41.31 8.81
CA ALA A 14 22.84 40.55 9.97
C ALA A 14 21.40 40.05 9.80
N LEU A 15 20.55 40.82 9.13
CA LEU A 15 19.17 40.41 8.83
C LEU A 15 19.15 39.30 7.78
N GLU A 16 19.93 39.44 6.72
CA GLU A 16 20.10 38.44 5.66
C GLU A 16 20.61 37.13 6.24
N GLN A 17 21.69 37.17 7.03
CA GLN A 17 22.23 35.98 7.68
C GLN A 17 21.21 35.29 8.59
N ARG A 18 20.41 36.06 9.33
CA ARG A 18 19.34 35.51 10.18
C ARG A 18 18.20 34.92 9.35
N MET A 19 17.85 35.52 8.22
CA MET A 19 16.81 34.99 7.34
C MET A 19 17.27 33.70 6.66
N THR A 20 18.50 33.67 6.15
CA THR A 20 19.12 32.48 5.57
C THR A 20 19.16 31.33 6.57
N GLY A 21 19.67 31.55 7.79
CA GLY A 21 19.69 30.50 8.81
C GLY A 21 18.29 29.98 9.18
N ARG A 22 17.28 30.86 9.24
CA ARG A 22 15.89 30.42 9.47
C ARG A 22 15.31 29.61 8.31
N ILE A 23 15.72 29.91 7.07
CA ILE A 23 15.29 29.15 5.88
C ILE A 23 15.94 27.77 5.92
N ASP A 24 17.23 27.68 6.21
CA ASP A 24 17.96 26.41 6.32
C ASP A 24 17.34 25.52 7.42
N ASP A 25 17.08 26.07 8.61
CA ASP A 25 16.40 25.37 9.71
C ASP A 25 15.00 24.86 9.32
N LEU A 26 14.27 25.61 8.48
CA LEU A 26 12.95 25.22 8.01
C LEU A 26 13.03 24.11 6.96
N CYS A 27 14.00 24.18 6.05
CA CYS A 27 14.25 23.11 5.07
C CYS A 27 14.55 21.80 5.79
N GLU A 28 15.47 21.81 6.77
CA GLU A 28 15.80 20.61 7.55
C GLU A 28 14.59 20.03 8.27
N LYS A 29 13.75 20.89 8.87
CA LYS A 29 12.50 20.44 9.53
C LYS A 29 11.49 19.87 8.55
N VAL A 30 11.36 20.43 7.36
CA VAL A 30 10.46 19.91 6.32
C VAL A 30 10.94 18.53 5.85
N ASP A 31 12.24 18.34 5.67
CA ASP A 31 12.82 17.05 5.31
C ASP A 31 12.59 15.99 6.41
N ASP A 32 12.82 16.33 7.68
CA ASP A 32 12.52 15.44 8.82
C ASP A 32 11.03 15.09 8.91
N ILE A 33 10.13 16.07 8.71
CA ILE A 33 8.69 15.81 8.66
C ILE A 33 8.34 14.86 7.52
N HIS A 34 8.93 15.03 6.33
CA HIS A 34 8.67 14.17 5.19
C HIS A 34 9.08 12.71 5.44
N VAL A 35 10.25 12.51 6.06
CA VAL A 35 10.73 11.18 6.48
C VAL A 35 9.78 10.56 7.51
N ARG A 36 9.37 11.30 8.54
CA ARG A 36 8.45 10.79 9.57
C ARG A 36 7.06 10.49 9.02
N LEU A 37 6.56 11.31 8.10
CA LEU A 37 5.28 11.08 7.44
C LEU A 37 5.29 9.76 6.67
N SER A 38 6.35 9.51 5.90
CA SER A 38 6.52 8.26 5.16
C SER A 38 6.51 7.03 6.08
N GLN A 39 7.16 7.13 7.26
CA GLN A 39 7.16 6.06 8.26
C GLN A 39 5.77 5.84 8.88
N VAL A 40 5.03 6.91 9.16
CA VAL A 40 3.66 6.83 9.70
C VAL A 40 2.72 6.21 8.68
N GLU A 41 2.82 6.58 7.40
CA GLU A 41 2.03 5.99 6.32
C GLU A 41 2.27 4.48 6.19
N GLU A 42 3.55 4.06 6.19
CA GLU A 42 3.91 2.65 6.14
C GLU A 42 3.36 1.86 7.35
N LEU A 43 3.49 2.41 8.56
CA LEU A 43 2.99 1.78 9.78
C LEU A 43 1.46 1.71 9.80
N ALA A 44 0.77 2.77 9.37
CA ALA A 44 -0.69 2.79 9.29
C ALA A 44 -1.20 1.74 8.32
N MET A 45 -0.59 1.63 7.14
CA MET A 45 -0.92 0.62 6.14
C MET A 45 -0.71 -0.81 6.67
N LYS A 46 0.47 -1.11 7.22
CA LYS A 46 0.77 -2.44 7.78
C LYS A 46 -0.17 -2.81 8.92
N THR A 47 -0.53 -1.83 9.76
CA THR A 47 -1.48 -2.01 10.87
C THR A 47 -2.88 -2.31 10.34
N HIS A 48 -3.34 -1.55 9.34
CA HIS A 48 -4.65 -1.76 8.71
C HIS A 48 -4.74 -3.15 8.06
N ILE A 49 -3.77 -3.53 7.24
CA ILE A 49 -3.71 -4.86 6.60
C ILE A 49 -3.71 -5.96 7.66
N SER A 50 -2.84 -5.83 8.68
CA SER A 50 -2.74 -6.83 9.75
C SER A 50 -4.04 -6.96 10.54
N ARG A 51 -4.74 -5.84 10.79
CA ARG A 51 -6.03 -5.85 11.47
C ARG A 51 -7.12 -6.49 10.63
N ALA A 52 -7.24 -6.12 9.35
CA ALA A 52 -8.21 -6.71 8.44
C ALA A 52 -8.03 -8.23 8.32
N LYS A 53 -6.78 -8.69 8.16
CA LYS A 53 -6.44 -10.13 8.15
C LYS A 53 -6.82 -10.84 9.45
N PHE A 54 -6.56 -10.20 10.60
CA PHE A 54 -6.91 -10.76 11.90
C PHE A 54 -8.43 -10.90 12.06
N ASP A 55 -9.19 -9.90 11.66
CA ASP A 55 -10.65 -9.92 11.73
C ASP A 55 -11.23 -10.99 10.77
N ASN A 56 -10.69 -11.12 9.55
CA ASN A 56 -11.08 -12.15 8.58
C ASN A 56 -10.82 -13.58 9.05
N SER A 57 -9.84 -13.78 9.93
CA SER A 57 -9.55 -15.13 10.46
C SER A 57 -10.67 -15.73 11.31
N ARG A 58 -11.71 -14.94 11.64
CA ARG A 58 -12.80 -15.30 12.56
C ARG A 58 -14.20 -15.02 11.98
N ARG A 59 -14.31 -14.63 10.71
CA ARG A 59 -15.56 -14.16 10.10
C ARG A 59 -15.80 -14.80 8.74
N GLU A 60 -17.07 -14.88 8.36
CA GLU A 60 -17.50 -15.30 7.01
C GLU A 60 -17.70 -14.10 6.07
N ASP A 61 -18.11 -12.96 6.64
CA ASP A 61 -18.19 -11.66 5.97
C ASP A 61 -16.83 -10.95 6.04
N LEU A 62 -16.08 -11.06 4.96
CA LEU A 62 -14.69 -10.64 4.89
C LEU A 62 -14.58 -9.12 4.75
N ILE A 63 -13.64 -8.57 5.49
CA ILE A 63 -13.14 -7.22 5.30
C ILE A 63 -12.15 -7.26 4.14
N GLU A 64 -12.35 -6.35 3.19
CA GLU A 64 -11.42 -6.14 2.10
C GLU A 64 -10.01 -5.82 2.59
N VAL A 65 -9.01 -6.47 2.00
CA VAL A 65 -7.59 -6.29 2.36
C VAL A 65 -6.88 -5.64 1.18
N PRO A 66 -6.20 -4.49 1.35
CA PRO A 66 -5.45 -3.90 0.27
C PRO A 66 -4.24 -4.75 -0.11
N PHE A 67 -3.68 -4.53 -1.29
CA PHE A 67 -2.38 -5.10 -1.66
C PHE A 67 -1.27 -4.62 -0.71
N PRO A 68 -0.09 -5.29 -0.68
CA PRO A 68 1.00 -4.93 0.23
C PRO A 68 1.54 -3.50 0.06
N ASP A 69 1.32 -2.89 -1.11
CA ASP A 69 1.65 -1.49 -1.43
C ASP A 69 0.55 -0.49 -0.99
N GLY A 70 -0.55 -0.98 -0.39
CA GLY A 70 -1.68 -0.19 0.08
C GLY A 70 -2.75 0.03 -0.99
N THR A 71 -2.54 -0.41 -2.23
CA THR A 71 -3.49 -0.26 -3.32
C THR A 71 -4.72 -1.14 -3.08
N PRO A 72 -5.96 -0.61 -3.04
CA PRO A 72 -7.15 -1.44 -2.95
C PRO A 72 -7.37 -2.25 -4.25
N PRO A 73 -7.48 -3.59 -4.17
CA PRO A 73 -7.65 -4.46 -5.33
C PRO A 73 -9.02 -4.38 -6.01
N TRP A 74 -10.08 -4.24 -5.23
CA TRP A 74 -11.46 -4.39 -5.70
C TRP A 74 -11.87 -3.26 -6.65
N ASN A 75 -12.69 -3.59 -7.63
CA ASN A 75 -13.17 -2.72 -8.71
C ASN A 75 -12.06 -2.07 -9.54
N ARG A 76 -10.81 -2.53 -9.39
CA ARG A 76 -9.71 -2.10 -10.25
C ARG A 76 -9.55 -3.02 -11.43
N GLU A 77 -9.12 -2.42 -12.51
CA GLU A 77 -8.73 -3.11 -13.71
C GLU A 77 -7.21 -3.40 -13.66
N VAL A 78 -6.84 -4.67 -13.79
CA VAL A 78 -5.45 -5.14 -13.77
C VAL A 78 -5.15 -5.99 -14.99
N ASP A 79 -3.87 -6.24 -15.25
CA ASP A 79 -3.47 -7.09 -16.38
C ASP A 79 -3.85 -8.55 -16.11
N GLY A 80 -4.52 -9.16 -17.08
CA GLY A 80 -4.78 -10.60 -17.10
C GLY A 80 -3.54 -11.41 -17.48
N PRO A 81 -3.60 -12.74 -17.36
CA PRO A 81 -2.51 -13.62 -17.77
C PRO A 81 -2.26 -13.50 -19.28
N ASP A 82 -1.00 -13.64 -19.72
CA ASP A 82 -0.59 -13.84 -21.11
C ASP A 82 -1.27 -12.93 -22.17
N ASN A 83 -1.37 -11.61 -21.91
CA ASN A 83 -2.00 -10.64 -22.82
C ASN A 83 -3.47 -10.94 -23.16
N THR A 84 -4.18 -11.71 -22.31
CA THR A 84 -5.63 -11.96 -22.47
C THR A 84 -6.51 -10.72 -22.29
N GLY A 85 -5.89 -9.57 -22.00
CA GLY A 85 -6.53 -8.29 -21.83
C GLY A 85 -6.55 -7.86 -20.37
N ARG A 86 -7.40 -6.88 -20.10
CA ARG A 86 -7.56 -6.27 -18.79
C ARG A 86 -8.72 -6.92 -18.04
N VAL A 87 -8.58 -7.10 -16.74
CA VAL A 87 -9.52 -7.84 -15.89
C VAL A 87 -9.94 -6.96 -14.73
N VAL A 88 -11.25 -6.82 -14.52
CA VAL A 88 -11.78 -6.16 -13.33
C VAL A 88 -11.81 -7.14 -12.17
N LEU A 89 -11.14 -6.77 -11.07
CA LEU A 89 -11.11 -7.55 -9.84
C LEU A 89 -12.40 -7.31 -9.04
N PRO A 90 -13.20 -8.36 -8.74
CA PRO A 90 -14.39 -8.23 -7.92
C PRO A 90 -14.01 -8.07 -6.44
N ALA A 91 -14.89 -7.50 -5.63
CA ALA A 91 -14.73 -7.49 -4.17
C ALA A 91 -14.51 -8.91 -3.60
N LEU A 92 -13.62 -9.05 -2.61
CA LEU A 92 -13.38 -10.27 -1.84
C LEU A 92 -14.00 -10.15 -0.43
N ASP A 93 -15.28 -9.82 -0.38
CA ASP A 93 -16.07 -9.61 0.84
C ASP A 93 -16.68 -10.90 1.42
N THR A 94 -16.48 -12.04 0.75
CA THR A 94 -16.95 -13.36 1.18
C THR A 94 -15.99 -14.46 0.74
N ILE A 95 -16.02 -15.59 1.45
CA ILE A 95 -15.28 -16.80 1.06
C ILE A 95 -15.68 -17.26 -0.36
N GLN A 96 -16.96 -17.15 -0.69
CA GLN A 96 -17.50 -17.52 -2.01
C GLN A 96 -16.95 -16.62 -3.13
N ALA A 97 -16.77 -15.32 -2.88
CA ALA A 97 -16.18 -14.42 -3.87
C ALA A 97 -14.78 -14.88 -4.29
N VAL A 98 -13.96 -15.31 -3.33
CA VAL A 98 -12.63 -15.87 -3.60
C VAL A 98 -12.72 -17.23 -4.31
N ALA A 99 -13.64 -18.10 -3.88
CA ALA A 99 -13.82 -19.43 -4.47
C ALA A 99 -14.24 -19.37 -5.95
N THR A 100 -15.03 -18.37 -6.32
CA THR A 100 -15.61 -18.19 -7.67
C THR A 100 -14.75 -17.35 -8.61
N LEU A 101 -13.60 -16.82 -8.17
CA LEU A 101 -12.69 -16.05 -9.01
C LEU A 101 -12.35 -16.80 -10.29
N THR A 102 -12.51 -16.15 -11.44
CA THR A 102 -12.06 -16.68 -12.74
C THR A 102 -10.54 -16.85 -12.77
N THR A 103 -9.99 -17.56 -13.77
CA THR A 103 -8.54 -17.70 -13.94
C THR A 103 -7.85 -16.34 -14.05
N ALA A 104 -8.43 -15.43 -14.83
CA ALA A 104 -7.86 -14.11 -15.07
C ALA A 104 -7.89 -13.24 -13.80
N GLN A 105 -8.97 -13.30 -13.02
CA GLN A 105 -9.05 -12.59 -11.72
C GLN A 105 -8.13 -13.22 -10.67
N THR A 106 -8.03 -14.56 -10.62
CA THR A 106 -7.10 -15.27 -9.73
C THR A 106 -5.67 -14.83 -10.01
N TYR A 107 -5.29 -14.73 -11.28
CA TYR A 107 -3.99 -14.20 -11.68
C TYR A 107 -3.79 -12.76 -11.23
N GLY A 108 -4.75 -11.87 -11.50
CA GLY A 108 -4.65 -10.46 -11.12
C GLY A 108 -4.49 -10.26 -9.61
N TYR A 109 -5.29 -10.96 -8.81
CA TYR A 109 -5.17 -10.96 -7.35
C TYR A 109 -3.83 -11.52 -6.88
N PHE A 110 -3.38 -12.64 -7.44
CA PHE A 110 -2.10 -13.24 -7.09
C PHE A 110 -0.95 -12.28 -7.36
N ARG A 111 -0.91 -11.65 -8.54
CA ARG A 111 0.16 -10.72 -8.91
C ARG A 111 0.21 -9.47 -8.05
N GLY A 112 -0.94 -8.99 -7.58
CA GLY A 112 -0.99 -7.85 -6.66
C GLY A 112 -0.57 -8.19 -5.24
N TYR A 113 -0.95 -9.36 -4.71
CA TYR A 113 -0.60 -9.77 -3.34
C TYR A 113 0.80 -10.38 -3.21
N TRP A 114 1.33 -11.01 -4.25
CA TRP A 114 2.68 -11.58 -4.32
C TRP A 114 3.46 -11.02 -5.51
N PRO A 115 3.79 -9.72 -5.48
CA PRO A 115 4.56 -9.11 -6.56
C PRO A 115 5.95 -9.76 -6.63
N GLY A 116 6.28 -10.35 -7.77
CA GLY A 116 7.58 -10.97 -8.04
C GLY A 116 7.68 -12.46 -7.73
N GLU A 117 6.69 -13.06 -7.06
CA GLU A 117 6.65 -14.50 -6.86
C GLU A 117 6.25 -15.24 -8.16
N PRO A 118 6.82 -16.43 -8.42
CA PRO A 118 6.42 -17.24 -9.56
C PRO A 118 4.95 -17.65 -9.41
N LEU A 119 4.19 -17.53 -10.50
CA LEU A 119 2.80 -17.98 -10.52
C LEU A 119 2.75 -19.51 -10.32
N PRO A 120 2.05 -20.01 -9.29
CA PRO A 120 1.83 -21.44 -9.14
C PRO A 120 1.17 -22.05 -10.38
N SER A 121 1.65 -23.21 -10.80
CA SER A 121 1.07 -23.94 -11.95
C SER A 121 -0.34 -24.47 -11.65
N VAL A 122 -0.67 -24.66 -10.37
CA VAL A 122 -1.97 -25.17 -9.92
C VAL A 122 -2.83 -23.99 -9.46
N ARG A 123 -3.97 -23.76 -10.13
CA ARG A 123 -4.90 -22.66 -9.80
C ARG A 123 -5.39 -22.70 -8.35
N LYS A 124 -5.60 -23.90 -7.80
CA LYS A 124 -5.97 -24.11 -6.40
C LYS A 124 -4.93 -23.56 -5.42
N ASP A 125 -3.65 -23.61 -5.78
CA ASP A 125 -2.56 -23.05 -4.99
C ASP A 125 -2.58 -21.52 -5.02
N CYS A 126 -2.86 -20.91 -6.18
CA CYS A 126 -3.05 -19.45 -6.27
C CYS A 126 -4.21 -18.99 -5.38
N LYS A 127 -5.37 -19.68 -5.44
CA LYS A 127 -6.51 -19.37 -4.56
C LYS A 127 -6.12 -19.51 -3.09
N ARG A 128 -5.40 -20.58 -2.71
CA ARG A 128 -4.90 -20.77 -1.34
C ARG A 128 -4.01 -19.63 -0.87
N MET A 129 -3.13 -19.16 -1.74
CA MET A 129 -2.32 -17.99 -1.45
C MET A 129 -3.24 -16.79 -1.23
N ILE A 130 -4.17 -16.47 -2.13
CA ILE A 130 -5.12 -15.35 -1.99
C ILE A 130 -5.85 -15.38 -0.63
N PHE A 131 -6.41 -16.53 -0.24
CA PHE A 131 -7.03 -16.70 1.08
C PHE A 131 -6.07 -16.37 2.24
N THR A 132 -4.80 -16.74 2.10
CA THR A 132 -3.74 -16.42 3.08
C THR A 132 -3.43 -14.91 3.12
N ALA A 133 -3.40 -14.22 1.97
CA ALA A 133 -3.20 -12.76 1.96
C ALA A 133 -4.33 -12.03 2.68
N ILE A 134 -5.57 -12.46 2.48
CA ILE A 134 -6.74 -11.82 3.10
C ILE A 134 -7.01 -12.33 4.53
N GLY A 135 -6.21 -13.24 5.06
CA GLY A 135 -6.28 -13.67 6.46
C GLY A 135 -7.30 -14.78 6.78
N CYS A 136 -7.84 -15.45 5.76
CA CYS A 136 -8.76 -16.57 5.94
C CYS A 136 -8.00 -17.87 6.25
N ARG A 137 -8.45 -18.63 7.25
CA ARG A 137 -7.95 -19.98 7.53
C ARG A 137 -8.69 -20.99 6.66
N MET A 138 -7.93 -21.80 5.93
CA MET A 138 -8.41 -22.80 4.95
C MET A 138 -8.75 -24.16 5.56
N ASP A 139 -9.07 -24.21 6.85
CA ASP A 139 -9.36 -25.48 7.53
C ASP A 139 -10.73 -26.00 7.04
N GLY A 140 -10.73 -26.92 6.06
CA GLY A 140 -11.92 -27.64 5.57
C GLY A 140 -12.55 -27.12 4.26
N LEU A 141 -12.15 -25.96 3.73
CA LEU A 141 -12.76 -25.34 2.54
C LEU A 141 -12.14 -25.76 1.19
N LEU A 142 -11.05 -26.52 1.21
CA LEU A 142 -10.26 -26.87 0.02
C LEU A 142 -10.85 -28.01 -0.83
N VAL A 143 -11.93 -28.67 -0.40
CA VAL A 143 -12.38 -29.92 -1.03
C VAL A 143 -13.06 -29.67 -2.39
N ASP A 144 -13.70 -28.51 -2.60
CA ASP A 144 -14.60 -28.28 -3.75
C ASP A 144 -14.19 -27.12 -4.69
N MET A 145 -12.93 -26.66 -4.67
CA MET A 145 -12.48 -25.44 -5.38
C MET A 145 -11.86 -25.63 -6.79
N ASP A 146 -12.19 -26.72 -7.49
CA ASP A 146 -11.74 -26.97 -8.87
C ASP A 146 -12.51 -26.14 -9.92
#